data_AF-A0A023GAZ9-F1
#
_entry.id   AF-A0A023GAZ9-F1
#
_cell.length_a   1.000
_cell.length_b   1.000
_cell.length_c   1.000
_cell.angle_alpha   90.00
_cell.angle_beta   90.00
_cell.angle_gamma   90.00
#
_symmetry.space_group_name_H-M   'P 1'
#
loop_
_entity.id
_entity.type
_entity.pdbx_description
1 polymer ?
#
loop_
_entity_poly.entity_id
_entity_poly.type
_entity_poly.pdbx_seq_one_letter_code
_entity_poly.pdbx_strand_id
1 'polypeptide(L)'
;CAQLDDGGCLCALLLLSSCVARSGGYVFVAIQANWHANHRDAAWPVLMMAAGIQASGMLSGPLAQRFTVRPVVIAGSVMSSLGLILSSFAPSTTILTITLGGIHGFGAGMVVMTQPICLAQHFVAYKGLATGLNFAGAALAFFAFPVFLEYLTRLYGFRKAILLYAAISLNALAFTLFIRQPHWLARPGRAQGGPPNCQQGAPIANNKDSKNIVTGFTKNQI
;
A
#
# COMPACT_ATOMS: atom_id res chain seq x y z
N CYS A 1 11.17 17.79 -17.91
CA CYS A 1 11.57 18.20 -16.54
C CYS A 1 10.47 18.03 -15.49
N ALA A 2 9.21 18.38 -15.73
CA ALA A 2 8.14 18.24 -14.70
C ALA A 2 7.92 16.78 -14.21
N GLN A 3 7.97 15.79 -15.11
CA GLN A 3 7.78 14.37 -14.75
C GLN A 3 8.83 13.77 -13.80
N LEU A 4 10.03 14.36 -13.70
CA LEU A 4 11.08 13.85 -12.80
C LEU A 4 10.88 14.35 -11.35
N ASP A 5 10.33 15.55 -11.18
CA ASP A 5 10.02 16.14 -9.87
C ASP A 5 8.75 15.50 -9.26
N ASP A 6 7.73 15.27 -10.10
CA ASP A 6 6.48 14.59 -9.71
C ASP A 6 6.73 13.14 -9.27
N GLY A 7 7.67 12.44 -9.92
CA GLY A 7 8.01 11.06 -9.61
C GLY A 7 8.70 10.89 -8.26
N GLY A 8 9.51 11.87 -7.84
CA GLY A 8 10.18 11.87 -6.53
C GLY A 8 9.19 12.03 -5.38
N CYS A 9 8.25 12.97 -5.49
CA CYS A 9 7.18 13.16 -4.51
C CYS A 9 6.26 11.93 -4.40
N LEU A 10 5.90 11.32 -5.54
CA LEU A 10 5.10 10.11 -5.55
C LEU A 10 5.84 8.94 -4.88
N CYS A 11 7.13 8.75 -5.18
CA CYS A 11 7.94 7.73 -4.52
C CYS A 11 8.05 7.98 -3.01
N ALA A 12 8.33 9.21 -2.58
CA ALA A 12 8.41 9.58 -1.17
C ALA A 12 7.09 9.33 -0.42
N LEU A 13 5.94 9.62 -1.05
CA LEU A 13 4.61 9.33 -0.50
C LEU A 13 4.33 7.85 -0.32
N LEU A 14 4.69 7.04 -1.32
CA LEU A 14 4.51 5.60 -1.27
C LEU A 14 5.47 4.97 -0.25
N LEU A 15 6.68 5.53 -0.10
CA LEU A 15 7.61 5.15 0.95
C LEU A 15 7.06 5.46 2.35
N LEU A 16 6.57 6.68 2.60
CA LEU A 16 5.97 7.05 3.88
C LEU A 16 4.74 6.19 4.20
N SER A 17 3.93 5.85 3.20
CA SER A 17 2.75 4.99 3.38
C SER A 17 3.12 3.54 3.72
N SER A 18 4.26 3.05 3.20
CA SER A 18 4.79 1.72 3.50
C SER A 18 5.31 1.60 4.94
N CYS A 19 5.85 2.68 5.50
CA CYS A 19 6.23 2.76 6.91
C CYS A 19 5.03 2.51 7.83
N VAL A 20 3.84 2.92 7.38
CA VAL A 20 2.63 2.88 8.21
C VAL A 20 2.13 1.45 8.41
N ALA A 21 2.17 0.62 7.38
CA ALA A 21 1.64 -0.74 7.44
C ALA A 21 2.57 -1.76 8.13
N ARG A 22 3.83 -1.41 8.39
CA ARG A 22 4.84 -2.34 8.93
C ARG A 22 5.27 -2.01 10.36
N SER A 23 4.70 -1.01 11.01
CA SER A 23 5.04 -0.57 12.38
C SER A 23 4.56 -1.49 13.51
N GLY A 24 3.99 -2.67 13.20
CA GLY A 24 3.45 -3.60 14.20
C GLY A 24 4.44 -4.03 15.27
N GLY A 25 5.75 -4.07 14.95
CA GLY A 25 6.81 -4.37 15.91
C GLY A 25 6.97 -3.30 17.00
N TYR A 26 6.91 -2.01 16.63
CA TYR A 26 6.92 -0.92 17.61
C TYR A 26 5.65 -0.96 18.47
N VAL A 27 4.48 -1.16 17.85
CA VAL A 27 3.19 -1.20 18.56
C VAL A 27 3.20 -2.31 19.63
N PHE A 28 3.72 -3.49 19.31
CA PHE A 28 3.87 -4.59 20.26
C PHE A 28 4.72 -4.18 21.48
N VAL A 29 5.93 -3.69 21.22
CA VAL A 29 6.88 -3.29 22.27
C VAL A 29 6.31 -2.17 23.12
N ALA A 30 5.66 -1.20 22.49
CA ALA A 30 5.11 -0.05 23.17
C ALA A 30 3.90 -0.40 24.06
N ILE A 31 3.06 -1.36 23.65
CA ILE A 31 1.97 -1.85 24.49
C ILE A 31 2.51 -2.63 25.70
N GLN A 32 3.53 -3.45 25.49
CA GLN A 32 4.17 -4.22 26.55
C GLN A 32 4.83 -3.30 27.59
N ALA A 33 5.45 -2.21 27.15
CA ALA A 33 6.13 -1.25 28.03
C ALA A 33 5.17 -0.41 28.89
N ASN A 34 3.98 -0.05 28.39
CA ASN A 34 3.07 0.84 29.14
C ASN A 34 2.15 0.11 30.11
N TRP A 35 1.67 -1.09 29.74
CA TRP A 35 0.66 -1.80 30.53
C TRP A 35 1.21 -3.02 31.26
N HIS A 36 2.51 -3.33 31.14
CA HIS A 36 3.09 -4.60 31.61
C HIS A 36 2.23 -5.82 31.22
N ALA A 37 1.54 -5.71 30.09
CA ALA A 37 0.53 -6.65 29.69
C ALA A 37 1.18 -7.98 29.31
N ASN A 38 0.47 -9.07 29.57
CA ASN A 38 0.95 -10.40 29.22
C ASN A 38 1.18 -10.48 27.69
N HIS A 39 2.14 -11.28 27.23
CA HIS A 39 2.52 -11.34 25.80
C HIS A 39 1.31 -11.58 24.88
N ARG A 40 0.30 -12.32 25.38
CA ARG A 40 -0.96 -12.59 24.66
C ARG A 40 -1.80 -11.34 24.43
N ASP A 41 -1.89 -10.45 25.41
CA ASP A 41 -2.72 -9.24 25.34
C ASP A 41 -2.10 -8.17 24.45
N ALA A 42 -0.76 -8.11 24.41
CA ALA A 42 -0.03 -7.23 23.50
C ALA A 42 -0.04 -7.72 22.02
N ALA A 43 -0.25 -9.02 21.80
CA ALA A 43 -0.26 -9.60 20.45
C ALA A 43 -1.55 -9.31 19.66
N TRP A 44 -2.70 -9.24 20.34
CA TRP A 44 -4.02 -8.98 19.70
C TRP A 44 -4.07 -7.77 18.77
N PRO A 45 -3.59 -6.57 19.15
CA PRO A 45 -3.58 -5.40 18.28
C PRO A 45 -2.80 -5.62 16.99
N VAL A 46 -1.64 -6.28 17.08
CA VAL A 46 -0.78 -6.55 15.91
C VAL A 46 -1.43 -7.58 14.98
N LEU A 47 -2.05 -8.61 15.56
CA LEU A 47 -2.78 -9.62 14.80
C LEU A 47 -4.00 -9.02 14.10
N MET A 48 -4.76 -8.16 14.78
CA MET A 48 -5.90 -7.45 14.18
C MET A 48 -5.45 -6.48 13.09
N MET A 49 -4.33 -5.78 13.28
CA MET A 49 -3.76 -4.93 12.25
C MET A 49 -3.38 -5.74 11.00
N ALA A 50 -2.71 -6.87 11.18
CA ALA A 50 -2.36 -7.77 10.09
C ALA A 50 -3.61 -8.32 9.38
N ALA A 51 -4.61 -8.76 10.14
CA ALA A 51 -5.88 -9.23 9.58
C ALA A 51 -6.61 -8.13 8.79
N GLY A 52 -6.64 -6.90 9.30
CA GLY A 52 -7.24 -5.74 8.61
C GLY A 52 -6.56 -5.43 7.28
N ILE A 53 -5.22 -5.51 7.25
CA ILE A 53 -4.45 -5.34 6.01
C ILE A 53 -4.79 -6.45 5.00
N GLN A 54 -4.79 -7.71 5.43
CA GLN A 54 -5.09 -8.84 4.54
C GLN A 54 -6.53 -8.80 4.02
N ALA A 55 -7.50 -8.41 4.86
CA ALA A 55 -8.90 -8.23 4.47
C ALA A 55 -9.05 -7.16 3.39
N SER A 56 -8.32 -6.05 3.50
CA SER A 56 -8.29 -5.03 2.43
C SER A 56 -7.70 -5.55 1.12
N GLY A 57 -6.76 -6.50 1.20
CA GLY A 57 -6.18 -7.20 0.05
C GLY A 57 -7.18 -8.07 -0.69
N MET A 58 -8.07 -8.76 0.02
CA MET A 58 -9.17 -9.50 -0.61
C MET A 58 -10.14 -8.56 -1.34
N LEU A 59 -10.35 -7.37 -0.78
CA LEU A 59 -11.20 -6.34 -1.38
C LEU A 59 -10.56 -5.69 -2.62
N SER A 60 -9.24 -5.82 -2.79
CA SER A 60 -8.50 -5.10 -3.85
C SER A 60 -8.89 -5.51 -5.27
N GLY A 61 -9.29 -6.77 -5.50
CA GLY A 61 -9.70 -7.26 -6.83
C GLY A 61 -10.91 -6.50 -7.39
N PRO A 62 -12.06 -6.50 -6.70
CA PRO A 62 -13.23 -5.71 -7.09
C PRO A 62 -12.97 -4.20 -7.07
N LEU A 63 -12.17 -3.70 -6.12
CA LEU A 63 -11.86 -2.26 -6.02
C LEU A 63 -11.06 -1.77 -7.22
N ALA A 64 -10.07 -2.54 -7.66
CA ALA A 64 -9.31 -2.26 -8.89
C ALA A 64 -10.21 -2.24 -10.13
N GLN A 65 -11.33 -2.98 -10.10
CA GLN A 65 -12.32 -3.02 -11.17
C GLN A 65 -13.47 -2.02 -11.07
N ARG A 66 -13.55 -1.18 -10.04
CA ARG A 66 -14.65 -0.20 -9.94
C ARG A 66 -14.22 1.19 -9.53
N PHE A 67 -13.10 1.32 -8.83
CA PHE A 67 -12.66 2.58 -8.27
C PHE A 67 -11.38 3.09 -8.92
N THR A 68 -11.36 4.39 -9.17
CA THR A 68 -10.12 5.11 -9.44
C THR A 68 -9.24 5.06 -8.19
N VAL A 69 -7.94 4.93 -8.40
CA VAL A 69 -6.89 4.87 -7.36
C VAL A 69 -6.99 6.03 -6.35
N ARG A 70 -7.33 7.25 -6.80
CA ARG A 70 -7.33 8.46 -5.97
C ARG A 70 -8.28 8.46 -4.76
N PRO A 71 -9.60 8.29 -4.93
CA PRO A 71 -10.53 8.28 -3.80
C PRO A 71 -10.19 7.19 -2.78
N VAL A 72 -9.65 6.05 -3.26
CA VAL A 72 -9.24 4.93 -2.39
C VAL A 72 -8.06 5.33 -1.50
N VAL A 73 -7.01 5.95 -2.05
CA VAL A 73 -5.85 6.40 -1.25
C VAL A 73 -6.27 7.49 -0.27
N ILE A 74 -7.06 8.48 -0.70
CA ILE A 74 -7.52 9.57 0.19
C ILE A 74 -8.35 8.99 1.34
N ALA A 75 -9.32 8.10 1.05
CA ALA A 75 -10.14 7.46 2.08
C ALA A 75 -9.29 6.60 3.03
N GLY A 76 -8.36 5.81 2.51
CA GLY A 76 -7.46 4.98 3.30
C GLY A 76 -6.54 5.78 4.21
N SER A 77 -5.94 6.86 3.70
CA SER A 77 -5.06 7.76 4.47
C SER A 77 -5.82 8.54 5.55
N VAL A 78 -7.04 9.01 5.27
CA VAL A 78 -7.92 9.65 6.26
C VAL A 78 -8.29 8.65 7.36
N MET A 79 -8.72 7.44 7.00
CA MET A 79 -9.11 6.40 7.95
C MET A 79 -7.92 5.93 8.80
N SER A 80 -6.74 5.77 8.19
CA SER A 80 -5.51 5.42 8.89
C SER A 80 -5.09 6.49 9.89
N SER A 81 -5.16 7.77 9.48
CA SER A 81 -4.86 8.92 10.33
C SER A 81 -5.82 9.05 11.50
N LEU A 82 -7.13 8.90 11.24
CA LEU A 82 -8.17 8.92 12.27
C LEU A 82 -7.93 7.79 13.29
N GLY A 83 -7.61 6.58 12.83
CA GLY A 83 -7.30 5.46 13.72
C GLY A 83 -6.12 5.75 14.65
N LEU A 84 -5.07 6.43 14.17
CA LEU A 84 -3.93 6.84 15.01
C LEU A 84 -4.29 7.95 16.00
N ILE A 85 -5.06 8.95 15.58
CA ILE A 85 -5.50 10.03 16.47
C ILE A 85 -6.38 9.45 17.58
N LEU A 86 -7.37 8.61 17.25
CA LEU A 86 -8.22 7.93 18.23
C LEU A 86 -7.40 7.05 19.18
N SER A 87 -6.37 6.38 18.66
CA SER A 87 -5.45 5.55 19.44
C SER A 87 -4.69 6.36 20.50
N SER A 88 -4.36 7.63 20.25
CA SER A 88 -3.68 8.50 21.23
C SER A 88 -4.54 8.79 22.48
N PHE A 89 -5.87 8.80 22.33
CA PHE A 89 -6.82 9.02 23.43
C PHE A 89 -7.29 7.72 24.09
N ALA A 90 -6.83 6.54 23.64
CA ALA A 90 -7.31 5.26 24.15
C ALA A 90 -6.84 5.02 25.60
N PRO A 91 -7.76 4.83 26.57
CA PRO A 91 -7.41 4.54 27.96
C PRO A 91 -7.13 3.05 28.24
N SER A 92 -7.51 2.16 27.32
CA SER A 92 -7.43 0.70 27.49
C SER A 92 -6.85 0.00 26.25
N THR A 93 -6.13 -1.10 26.47
CA THR A 93 -5.58 -1.98 25.42
C THR A 93 -6.66 -2.49 24.47
N THR A 94 -7.89 -2.72 24.93
CA THR A 94 -9.00 -3.17 24.06
C THR A 94 -9.40 -2.09 23.06
N ILE A 95 -9.50 -0.84 23.51
CA ILE A 95 -9.84 0.31 22.65
C ILE A 95 -8.69 0.57 21.68
N LEU A 96 -7.45 0.39 22.13
CA LEU A 96 -6.26 0.47 21.29
C LEU A 96 -6.30 -0.60 20.19
N THR A 97 -6.65 -1.85 20.50
CA THR A 97 -6.80 -2.93 19.51
C THR A 97 -7.85 -2.63 18.45
N ILE A 98 -9.00 -2.08 18.83
CA ILE A 98 -10.07 -1.75 17.87
C ILE A 98 -9.67 -0.57 16.97
N THR A 99 -9.11 0.48 17.56
CA THR A 99 -8.75 1.71 16.83
C THR A 99 -7.49 1.52 15.98
N LEU A 100 -6.42 0.98 16.57
CA LEU A 100 -5.13 0.78 15.92
C LEU A 100 -5.09 -0.49 15.05
N GLY A 101 -5.72 -1.57 15.49
CA GLY A 101 -5.80 -2.81 14.72
C GLY A 101 -6.89 -2.77 13.66
N GLY A 102 -8.12 -2.46 14.06
CA GLY A 102 -9.27 -2.44 13.16
C GLY A 102 -9.27 -1.25 12.20
N ILE A 103 -9.48 -0.04 12.74
CA ILE A 103 -9.67 1.17 11.92
C ILE A 103 -8.39 1.51 11.16
N HIS A 104 -7.27 1.62 11.88
CA HIS A 104 -5.99 1.97 11.28
C HIS A 104 -5.45 0.85 10.38
N GLY A 105 -5.52 -0.42 10.79
CA GLY A 105 -5.06 -1.55 9.97
C GLY A 105 -5.85 -1.68 8.66
N PHE A 106 -7.17 -1.51 8.69
CA PHE A 106 -7.99 -1.51 7.47
C PHE A 106 -7.66 -0.33 6.55
N GLY A 107 -7.51 0.88 7.10
CA GLY A 107 -7.13 2.08 6.33
C GLY A 107 -5.73 1.97 5.71
N ALA A 108 -4.75 1.52 6.49
CA ALA A 108 -3.39 1.29 6.00
C ALA A 108 -3.34 0.21 4.92
N GLY A 109 -4.16 -0.84 5.07
CA GLY A 109 -4.32 -1.89 4.08
C GLY A 109 -4.79 -1.36 2.71
N MET A 110 -5.82 -0.52 2.68
CA MET A 110 -6.31 0.09 1.43
C MET A 110 -5.22 0.88 0.69
N VAL A 111 -4.36 1.59 1.43
CA VAL A 111 -3.24 2.34 0.86
C VAL A 111 -2.17 1.41 0.30
N VAL A 112 -1.78 0.38 1.05
CA VAL A 112 -0.79 -0.63 0.62
C VAL A 112 -1.22 -1.35 -0.65
N MET A 113 -2.50 -1.70 -0.78
CA MET A 113 -3.01 -2.38 -1.97
C MET A 113 -3.02 -1.48 -3.20
N THR A 114 -3.21 -0.17 -3.01
CA THR A 114 -3.29 0.80 -4.11
C THR A 114 -1.92 1.27 -4.58
N GLN A 115 -0.90 1.21 -3.73
CA GLN A 115 0.48 1.60 -4.01
C GLN A 115 1.09 0.97 -5.28
N PRO A 116 1.05 -0.37 -5.50
CA PRO A 116 1.59 -0.96 -6.73
C PRO A 116 0.81 -0.52 -7.98
N ILE A 117 -0.49 -0.24 -7.85
CA ILE A 117 -1.33 0.28 -8.94
C ILE A 117 -0.87 1.69 -9.33
N CYS A 118 -0.63 2.57 -8.35
CA CYS A 118 -0.05 3.91 -8.58
C CYS A 118 1.28 3.83 -9.33
N LEU A 119 2.20 2.98 -8.87
CA LEU A 119 3.52 2.80 -9.50
C LEU A 119 3.40 2.32 -10.93
N ALA A 120 2.53 1.35 -11.17
CA ALA A 120 2.30 0.77 -12.49
C ALA A 120 1.66 1.76 -13.49
N GLN A 121 0.91 2.76 -12.99
CA GLN A 121 0.30 3.80 -13.80
C GLN A 121 1.27 4.95 -14.11
N HIS A 122 2.16 5.29 -13.18
CA HIS A 122 3.03 6.47 -13.31
C HIS A 122 4.33 6.18 -14.08
N PHE A 123 4.97 5.02 -13.85
CA PHE A 123 6.19 4.63 -14.54
C PHE A 123 5.87 3.53 -15.54
N VAL A 124 5.89 3.78 -16.85
CA VAL A 124 5.63 2.72 -17.85
C VAL A 124 6.91 1.95 -18.19
N ALA A 125 8.03 2.67 -18.36
CA ALA A 125 9.31 2.09 -18.78
C ALA A 125 10.16 1.52 -17.62
N TYR A 126 10.07 2.09 -16.40
CA TYR A 126 10.95 1.77 -15.27
C TYR A 126 10.22 1.16 -14.06
N LYS A 127 9.13 0.40 -14.28
CA LYS A 127 8.32 -0.21 -13.21
C LYS A 127 9.13 -1.05 -12.23
N GLY A 128 10.05 -1.86 -12.75
CA GLY A 128 10.88 -2.76 -11.93
C GLY A 128 11.81 -1.98 -10.99
N LEU A 129 12.50 -0.97 -11.50
CA LEU A 129 13.37 -0.09 -10.69
C LEU A 129 12.59 0.71 -9.66
N ALA A 130 11.45 1.30 -10.05
CA ALA A 130 10.62 2.08 -9.13
C ALA A 130 10.03 1.22 -8.00
N THR A 131 9.57 0.01 -8.33
CA THR A 131 9.06 -0.94 -7.34
C THR A 131 10.19 -1.45 -6.44
N GLY A 132 11.36 -1.77 -7.01
CA GLY A 132 12.54 -2.16 -6.25
C GLY A 132 13.01 -1.08 -5.26
N LEU A 133 13.06 0.18 -5.71
CA LEU A 133 13.38 1.32 -4.84
C LEU A 133 12.33 1.52 -3.75
N ASN A 134 11.05 1.34 -4.08
CA ASN A 134 9.97 1.41 -3.11
C ASN A 134 10.11 0.33 -2.02
N PHE A 135 10.41 -0.92 -2.38
CA PHE A 135 10.66 -1.98 -1.40
C PHE A 135 11.96 -1.75 -0.60
N ALA A 136 13.03 -1.29 -1.25
CA ALA A 136 14.28 -0.98 -0.58
C ALA A 136 14.11 0.16 0.45
N GLY A 137 13.40 1.22 0.08
CA GLY A 137 13.10 2.32 1.00
C GLY A 137 12.12 1.90 2.11
N ALA A 138 11.15 1.03 1.83
CA ALA A 138 10.28 0.46 2.85
C ALA A 138 11.05 -0.39 3.87
N ALA A 139 12.06 -1.15 3.41
CA ALA A 139 12.94 -1.92 4.31
C ALA A 139 13.80 -0.98 5.18
N LEU A 140 14.42 0.05 4.59
CA LEU A 140 15.19 1.04 5.33
C LEU A 140 14.33 1.74 6.40
N ALA A 141 13.12 2.14 6.02
CA ALA A 141 12.20 2.75 6.95
C ALA A 141 11.77 1.77 8.05
N PHE A 142 11.53 0.49 7.74
CA PHE A 142 11.19 -0.51 8.77
C PHE A 142 12.30 -0.67 9.82
N PHE A 143 13.57 -0.48 9.48
CA PHE A 143 14.67 -0.49 10.45
C PHE A 143 14.82 0.84 11.20
N ALA A 144 14.77 1.97 10.49
CA ALA A 144 14.99 3.29 11.09
C ALA A 144 13.81 3.77 11.95
N PHE A 145 12.58 3.45 11.53
CA PHE A 145 11.35 3.94 12.14
C PHE A 145 11.08 3.44 13.57
N PRO A 146 11.25 2.15 13.93
CA PRO A 146 11.07 1.69 15.30
C PRO A 146 12.11 2.32 16.24
N VAL A 147 13.36 2.47 15.82
CA VAL A 147 14.42 3.14 16.61
C VAL A 147 14.04 4.61 16.86
N PHE A 148 13.56 5.29 15.83
CA PHE A 148 13.07 6.66 15.94
C PHE A 148 11.87 6.75 16.90
N LEU A 149 10.86 5.91 16.74
CA LEU A 149 9.68 5.91 17.60
C LEU A 149 10.00 5.52 19.05
N GLU A 150 10.93 4.59 19.26
CA GLU A 150 11.38 4.23 20.61
C GLU A 150 12.07 5.42 21.28
N TYR A 151 12.95 6.12 20.57
CA TYR A 151 13.61 7.33 21.06
C TYR A 151 12.57 8.41 21.45
N LEU A 152 11.58 8.63 20.59
CA LEU A 152 10.47 9.55 20.86
C LEU A 152 9.63 9.12 22.06
N THR A 153 9.38 7.82 22.22
CA THR A 153 8.61 7.29 23.34
C THR A 153 9.33 7.49 24.66
N ARG A 154 10.66 7.33 24.68
CA ARG A 154 11.48 7.59 25.87
C ARG A 154 11.46 9.06 26.29
N LEU A 155 11.39 10.00 25.34
CA LEU A 155 11.38 11.45 25.60
C LEU A 155 9.98 12.01 25.93
N TYR A 156 8.98 11.65 25.12
CA TYR A 156 7.65 12.28 25.15
C TYR A 156 6.55 11.37 25.73
N GLY A 157 6.84 10.09 25.93
CA GLY A 157 5.87 9.07 26.31
C GLY A 157 5.05 8.56 25.13
N PHE A 158 4.37 7.43 25.35
CA PHE A 158 3.68 6.66 24.32
C PHE A 158 2.56 7.41 23.62
N ARG A 159 1.70 8.11 24.37
CA ARG A 159 0.55 8.83 23.81
C ARG A 159 0.98 9.91 22.81
N LYS A 160 2.05 10.64 23.14
CA LYS A 160 2.62 11.68 22.27
C LYS A 160 3.36 11.08 21.07
N ALA A 161 4.04 9.95 21.25
CA ALA A 161 4.68 9.24 20.13
C ALA A 161 3.66 8.78 19.08
N ILE A 162 2.51 8.22 19.51
CA ILE A 162 1.41 7.87 18.59
C ILE A 162 0.84 9.12 17.91
N LEU A 163 0.71 10.23 18.64
CA LEU A 163 0.22 11.48 18.06
C LEU A 163 1.17 12.02 16.98
N LEU A 164 2.48 11.98 17.22
CA LEU A 164 3.47 12.39 16.23
C LEU A 164 3.45 11.46 15.02
N TYR A 165 3.25 10.17 15.24
CA TYR A 165 3.07 9.21 14.17
C TYR A 165 1.83 9.53 13.31
N ALA A 166 0.72 9.90 13.95
CA ALA A 166 -0.48 10.39 13.25
C ALA A 166 -0.17 11.67 12.45
N ALA A 167 0.63 12.59 12.98
CA ALA A 167 1.03 13.80 12.28
C ALA A 167 1.87 13.50 11.03
N ILE A 168 2.81 12.55 11.10
CA ILE A 168 3.59 12.11 9.93
C ILE A 168 2.66 11.49 8.87
N SER A 169 1.66 10.70 9.29
CA SER A 169 0.65 10.13 8.39
C SER A 169 -0.23 11.22 7.74
N LEU A 170 -0.61 12.26 8.49
CA LEU A 170 -1.34 13.41 7.94
C LEU A 170 -0.53 14.18 6.89
N ASN A 171 0.78 14.34 7.10
CA ASN A 171 1.65 14.95 6.11
C ASN A 171 1.65 14.14 4.80
N ALA A 172 1.69 12.80 4.89
CA ALA A 172 1.56 11.94 3.72
C ALA A 172 0.18 12.09 3.03
N LEU A 173 -0.91 12.27 3.79
CA LEU A 173 -2.22 12.60 3.22
C LEU A 173 -2.20 13.95 2.49
N ALA A 174 -1.60 14.99 3.09
CA ALA A 174 -1.51 16.33 2.51
C ALA A 174 -0.75 16.33 1.17
N PHE A 175 0.39 15.63 1.12
CA PHE A 175 1.14 15.44 -0.12
C PHE A 175 0.32 14.67 -1.18
N THR A 176 -0.46 13.66 -0.78
CA THR A 176 -1.34 12.92 -1.70
C THR A 176 -2.44 13.80 -2.29
N LEU A 177 -2.97 14.73 -1.50
CA LEU A 177 -3.94 15.73 -1.96
C LEU A 177 -3.29 16.76 -2.89
N PHE A 178 -2.04 17.13 -2.62
CA PHE A 178 -1.32 18.17 -3.35
C PHE A 178 -0.80 17.69 -4.71
N ILE A 179 -0.44 16.40 -4.86
CA ILE A 179 -0.08 15.84 -6.17
C ILE A 179 -1.24 16.05 -7.13
N ARG A 180 -1.04 16.93 -8.11
CA ARG A 180 -2.03 17.26 -9.13
C ARG A 180 -2.23 16.06 -10.05
N GLN A 181 -3.50 15.81 -10.35
CA GLN A 181 -3.98 14.66 -11.12
C GLN A 181 -3.33 14.69 -12.50
N PRO A 182 -2.61 13.65 -12.94
CA PRO A 182 -2.12 13.61 -14.31
C PRO A 182 -3.34 13.62 -15.24
N HIS A 183 -3.38 14.64 -16.11
CA HIS A 183 -4.53 15.02 -16.95
C HIS A 183 -5.02 13.92 -17.92
N TRP A 184 -4.29 12.81 -18.03
CA TRP A 184 -4.64 11.65 -18.86
C TRP A 184 -5.72 10.75 -18.24
N LEU A 185 -5.99 10.86 -16.93
CA LEU A 185 -7.06 10.11 -16.25
C LEU A 185 -8.45 10.77 -16.41
N ALA A 186 -8.51 11.97 -16.98
CA ALA A 186 -9.75 12.72 -17.21
C ALA A 186 -10.52 12.29 -18.47
N ARG A 187 -10.13 11.18 -19.12
CA ARG A 187 -10.92 10.59 -20.21
C ARG A 187 -11.86 9.51 -19.65
N PRO A 188 -13.16 9.79 -19.46
CA PRO A 188 -14.14 8.74 -19.20
C PRO A 188 -14.29 7.93 -20.48
N GLY A 189 -13.65 6.75 -20.58
CA GLY A 189 -13.82 5.94 -21.78
C GLY A 189 -12.91 4.73 -22.02
N ARG A 190 -11.91 4.43 -21.19
CA ARG A 190 -11.22 3.14 -21.29
C ARG A 190 -11.24 2.40 -19.97
N ALA A 191 -12.04 1.34 -19.97
CA ALA A 191 -11.97 0.23 -19.07
C ALA A 191 -10.52 -0.11 -18.71
N GLN A 192 -10.30 -0.26 -17.41
CA GLN A 192 -9.46 -1.28 -16.79
C GLN A 192 -8.86 -2.28 -17.78
N GLY A 193 -7.63 -2.01 -18.21
CA GLY A 193 -6.70 -3.10 -18.44
C GLY A 193 -6.32 -3.61 -17.06
N GLY A 194 -6.76 -4.83 -16.72
CA GLY A 194 -6.35 -5.54 -15.51
C GLY A 194 -4.83 -5.73 -15.41
N PRO A 195 -4.34 -6.48 -14.41
CA PRO A 195 -2.90 -6.78 -14.33
C PRO A 195 -2.42 -7.40 -15.66
N PRO A 196 -1.14 -7.26 -16.04
CA PRO A 196 -0.59 -8.13 -17.07
C PRO A 196 -0.77 -9.56 -16.57
N ASN A 197 -1.81 -10.20 -17.08
CA ASN A 197 -2.07 -11.60 -16.88
C ASN A 197 -0.89 -12.32 -17.54
N CYS A 198 -0.08 -13.01 -16.75
CA CYS A 198 0.78 -14.10 -17.24
C CYS A 198 -0.08 -15.31 -17.70
N GLN A 199 -1.16 -15.05 -18.43
CA GLN A 199 -1.94 -16.00 -19.22
C GLN A 199 -2.45 -15.34 -20.51
N GLN A 200 -1.62 -14.52 -21.15
CA GLN A 200 -1.77 -14.29 -22.58
C GLN A 200 -0.96 -15.35 -23.31
N GLY A 201 -1.55 -16.56 -23.38
CA GLY A 201 -1.31 -17.40 -24.53
C GLY A 201 -1.58 -16.57 -25.78
N ALA A 202 -0.63 -16.61 -26.71
CA ALA A 202 -0.64 -15.84 -27.94
C ALA A 202 -2.04 -15.80 -28.60
N PRO A 203 -2.44 -14.68 -29.22
CA PRO A 203 -3.61 -14.71 -30.08
C PRO A 203 -3.33 -15.72 -31.20
N ILE A 204 -4.08 -16.82 -31.22
CA ILE A 204 -4.15 -17.70 -32.37
C ILE A 204 -4.75 -16.84 -33.47
N ALA A 205 -3.88 -16.28 -34.30
CA ALA A 205 -4.27 -15.63 -35.54
C ALA A 205 -5.15 -16.62 -36.30
N ASN A 206 -6.40 -16.25 -36.53
CA ASN A 206 -7.32 -16.94 -37.41
C ASN A 206 -6.74 -16.84 -38.82
N ASN A 207 -5.80 -17.74 -39.11
CA ASN A 207 -5.12 -17.80 -40.39
C ASN A 207 -5.82 -18.86 -41.25
N LYS A 208 -6.66 -18.38 -42.17
CA LYS A 208 -7.23 -19.19 -43.25
C LYS A 208 -6.17 -19.77 -44.21
N ASP A 209 -4.88 -19.48 -44.03
CA ASP A 209 -3.76 -20.07 -44.77
C ASP A 209 -3.28 -21.42 -44.21
N SER A 210 -3.81 -21.89 -43.07
CA SER A 210 -3.34 -23.15 -42.47
C SER A 210 -3.75 -24.42 -43.26
N LYS A 211 -4.55 -24.31 -44.34
CA LYS A 211 -4.85 -25.46 -45.21
C LYS A 211 -3.84 -25.68 -46.33
N ASN A 212 -2.97 -24.71 -46.63
CA ASN A 212 -1.98 -24.84 -47.72
C ASN A 212 -0.57 -25.17 -47.23
N ILE A 213 -0.30 -25.06 -45.92
CA ILE A 213 1.03 -25.36 -45.36
C ILE A 213 1.18 -26.86 -45.03
N VAL A 214 0.09 -27.54 -44.68
CA VAL A 214 0.13 -28.98 -44.32
C VAL A 214 0.25 -29.88 -45.56
N THR A 215 -0.25 -29.44 -46.72
CA THR A 215 -0.13 -30.17 -47.99
C THR A 215 1.24 -30.04 -48.66
N GLY A 216 2.08 -29.11 -48.22
CA GLY A 216 3.44 -28.92 -48.76
C GLY A 216 4.51 -29.85 -48.17
N PHE A 217 4.29 -30.36 -46.95
CA PHE A 217 5.28 -31.20 -46.26
C PHE A 217 5.17 -32.69 -46.57
N THR A 218 4.04 -33.16 -47.12
CA THR A 218 3.83 -34.57 -47.49
C THR A 218 4.15 -34.86 -48.96
N LYS A 219 5.02 -34.07 -49.60
CA LYS A 219 5.45 -34.32 -50.99
C LYS A 219 6.97 -34.45 -51.17
N ASN A 220 7.74 -34.41 -50.09
CA ASN A 220 9.20 -34.46 -50.17
C ASN A 220 9.84 -35.50 -49.23
N GLN A 221 9.13 -36.60 -48.98
CA GLN A 221 9.63 -37.80 -48.30
C GLN A 221 9.15 -39.08 -49.03
N ILE A 222 9.44 -39.15 -50.32
CA ILE A 222 9.57 -40.40 -51.10
C ILE A 222 10.84 -40.25 -51.93
#